data_AF-A0A1W9VZA6-F1
#
_entry.id   AF-A0A1W9VZA6-F1
#
_cell.length_a   1.000
_cell.length_b   1.000
_cell.length_c   1.000
_cell.angle_alpha   90.00
_cell.angle_beta   90.00
_cell.angle_gamma   90.00
#
_symmetry.space_group_name_H-M   'P 1'
#
loop_
_entity.id
_entity.type
_entity.pdbx_description
1 polymer ?
#
loop_
_entity_poly.entity_id
_entity_poly.type
_entity_poly.pdbx_seq_one_letter_code
_entity_poly.pdbx_strand_id
1 'polypeptide(L)'
;MIPFSVEDDDVVINLAVSVDQQNDVVELYSISGYILNSINNPVVGVTVRVNDKTVMTNNTGYWQIVDLAEGEYTATASKDGYTLFRSQ
;
A
#
# COMPACT_ATOMS: atom_id res chain seq x y z
N MET A 1 56.31 -37.73 -1.33
CA MET A 1 55.58 -36.50 -0.96
C MET A 1 55.50 -35.63 -2.19
N ILE A 2 54.30 -35.49 -2.76
CA ILE A 2 53.90 -34.53 -3.82
C ILE A 2 52.58 -33.92 -3.32
N PRO A 3 52.37 -32.60 -3.43
CA PRO A 3 51.19 -31.94 -2.90
C PRO A 3 49.96 -32.22 -3.77
N PHE A 4 48.79 -32.22 -3.13
CA PHE A 4 47.49 -32.21 -3.79
C PHE A 4 47.33 -30.90 -4.59
N SER A 5 46.85 -31.00 -5.84
CA SER A 5 46.18 -29.89 -6.52
C SER A 5 44.72 -30.29 -6.60
N VAL A 6 43.86 -29.54 -5.90
CA VAL A 6 42.43 -29.65 -6.07
C VAL A 6 42.13 -28.87 -7.35
N GLU A 7 41.65 -29.57 -8.38
CA GLU A 7 41.12 -28.91 -9.57
C GLU A 7 39.83 -28.19 -9.18
N ASP A 8 39.76 -26.91 -9.51
CA ASP A 8 38.76 -25.92 -9.10
C ASP A 8 37.39 -26.15 -9.77
N ASP A 9 36.84 -27.36 -9.68
CA ASP A 9 35.53 -27.70 -10.28
C ASP A 9 34.63 -28.60 -9.41
N ASP A 10 35.05 -29.00 -8.21
CA ASP A 10 34.13 -29.63 -7.25
C ASP A 10 33.45 -28.57 -6.38
N VAL A 11 32.57 -27.77 -6.98
CA VAL A 11 31.57 -27.04 -6.19
C VAL A 11 30.55 -28.05 -5.69
N VAL A 12 30.72 -28.53 -4.46
CA VAL A 12 29.67 -29.28 -3.76
C VAL A 12 28.56 -28.29 -3.41
N ILE A 13 27.63 -28.12 -4.34
CA ILE A 13 26.41 -27.36 -4.10
C ILE A 13 25.47 -28.25 -3.27
N ASN A 14 25.65 -28.28 -1.94
CA ASN A 14 24.54 -28.66 -1.04
C ASN A 14 23.55 -27.49 -0.93
N LEU A 15 23.05 -27.00 -2.06
CA LEU A 15 21.83 -26.21 -2.11
C LEU A 15 20.68 -27.19 -2.32
N ALA A 16 20.22 -27.80 -1.23
CA ALA A 16 18.78 -27.89 -1.04
C ALA A 16 18.26 -26.49 -0.66
N VAL A 17 18.57 -25.49 -1.50
CA VAL A 17 17.73 -24.29 -1.53
C VAL A 17 16.57 -24.75 -2.37
N SER A 18 15.45 -25.02 -1.71
CA SER A 18 14.16 -24.90 -2.37
C SER A 18 14.14 -23.48 -2.92
N VAL A 19 14.50 -23.37 -4.19
CA VAL A 19 14.40 -22.17 -5.01
C VAL A 19 12.91 -21.98 -5.24
N ASP A 20 12.18 -21.57 -4.19
CA ASP A 20 10.87 -20.95 -4.34
C ASP A 20 11.15 -19.51 -4.80
N GLN A 21 11.58 -19.36 -6.06
CA GLN A 21 11.88 -18.09 -6.73
C GLN A 21 10.61 -17.32 -7.07
N GLN A 22 9.73 -17.12 -6.10
CA GLN A 22 8.73 -16.07 -6.18
C GLN A 22 8.30 -15.69 -4.77
N ASN A 23 9.22 -15.07 -4.03
CA ASN A 23 8.80 -14.15 -2.99
C ASN A 23 8.25 -12.91 -3.70
N ASP A 24 7.05 -13.04 -4.28
CA ASP A 24 6.25 -11.92 -4.77
C ASP A 24 5.92 -11.07 -3.54
N VAL A 25 6.83 -10.15 -3.20
CA VAL A 25 6.56 -9.12 -2.22
C VAL A 25 5.51 -8.23 -2.88
N VAL A 26 4.24 -8.51 -2.61
CA VAL A 26 3.16 -7.63 -3.04
C VAL A 26 3.33 -6.34 -2.25
N GLU A 27 3.89 -5.32 -2.89
CA GLU A 27 3.95 -3.99 -2.32
C GLU A 27 2.52 -3.45 -2.19
N LEU A 28 2.10 -3.27 -0.95
CA LEU A 28 0.81 -2.70 -0.61
C LEU A 28 0.98 -1.24 -0.22
N TYR A 29 0.13 -0.42 -0.80
CA TYR A 29 0.07 1.01 -0.60
C TYR A 29 -1.12 1.36 0.28
N SER A 30 -1.03 2.53 0.91
CA SER A 30 -2.15 3.12 1.63
C SER A 30 -2.36 4.56 1.18
N ILE A 31 -3.62 4.95 1.05
CA ILE A 31 -4.02 6.33 0.78
C ILE A 31 -4.74 6.82 2.03
N SER A 32 -4.35 7.98 2.52
CA SER A 32 -4.98 8.59 3.69
C SER A 32 -5.09 10.09 3.52
N GLY A 33 -5.97 10.71 4.30
CA GLY A 33 -6.16 12.15 4.28
C GLY A 33 -7.09 12.65 5.36
N TYR A 34 -7.30 13.96 5.37
CA TYR A 34 -8.23 14.65 6.26
C TYR A 34 -9.27 15.39 5.42
N ILE A 35 -10.52 15.33 5.85
CA ILE A 35 -11.60 16.14 5.29
C ILE A 35 -12.03 17.17 6.32
N LEU A 36 -11.73 18.43 6.00
CA LEU A 36 -12.04 19.60 6.81
C LEU A 36 -13.07 20.46 6.07
N ASN A 37 -13.84 21.25 6.80
CA ASN A 37 -14.71 22.26 6.20
C ASN A 37 -13.96 23.58 5.92
N SER A 38 -14.66 24.59 5.42
CA SER A 38 -14.10 25.91 5.06
C SER A 38 -13.47 26.69 6.22
N ILE A 39 -13.71 26.29 7.46
CA ILE A 39 -13.14 26.90 8.67
C ILE A 39 -12.18 25.94 9.40
N ASN A 40 -11.63 24.95 8.69
CA ASN A 40 -10.68 23.95 9.18
C ASN A 40 -11.21 23.03 10.31
N ASN A 41 -12.52 22.91 10.47
CA ASN A 41 -13.09 21.93 11.41
C ASN A 41 -13.21 20.54 10.74
N PRO A 42 -12.88 19.46 11.45
CA PRO A 42 -12.97 18.11 10.93
C PRO A 42 -14.41 17.72 10.61
N VAL A 43 -14.62 17.11 9.45
CA VAL A 43 -15.93 16.64 9.03
C VAL A 43 -16.01 15.13 9.21
N VAL A 44 -16.78 14.70 10.20
CA VAL A 44 -17.01 13.29 10.54
C VAL A 44 -18.05 12.68 9.60
N GLY A 45 -17.90 11.39 9.28
CA GLY A 45 -18.88 10.63 8.53
C GLY A 45 -18.99 11.01 7.05
N VAL A 46 -17.91 11.55 6.48
CA VAL A 46 -17.78 11.71 5.02
C VAL A 46 -17.43 10.35 4.44
N THR A 47 -18.21 9.90 3.47
CA THR A 47 -17.97 8.65 2.76
C THR A 47 -16.91 8.89 1.69
N VAL A 48 -15.74 8.30 1.85
CA VAL A 48 -14.64 8.33 0.89
C VAL A 48 -14.57 7.00 0.18
N ARG A 49 -14.72 7.03 -1.14
CA ARG A 49 -14.61 5.87 -2.01
C ARG A 49 -13.33 5.97 -2.84
N VAL A 50 -12.53 4.92 -2.82
CA VAL A 50 -11.36 4.72 -3.69
C VAL A 50 -11.54 3.38 -4.39
N ASN A 51 -11.81 3.42 -5.69
CA ASN A 51 -12.25 2.25 -6.48
C ASN A 51 -13.44 1.52 -5.81
N ASP A 52 -13.24 0.29 -5.36
CA ASP A 52 -14.26 -0.54 -4.73
C ASP A 52 -14.22 -0.48 -3.19
N LYS A 53 -13.22 0.22 -2.63
CA LYS A 53 -13.09 0.39 -1.18
C LYS A 53 -13.78 1.67 -0.76
N THR A 54 -14.52 1.59 0.35
CA THR A 54 -15.24 2.74 0.93
C THR A 54 -14.94 2.81 2.42
N VAL A 55 -14.60 4.01 2.89
CA VAL A 55 -14.35 4.30 4.31
C VAL A 55 -15.05 5.59 4.71
N MET A 56 -15.32 5.75 6.01
CA MET A 56 -15.89 6.98 6.54
C MET A 56 -14.84 7.74 7.34
N THR A 57 -14.85 9.07 7.25
CA THR A 57 -13.98 9.90 8.10
C THR A 57 -14.36 9.77 9.58
N ASN A 58 -13.35 9.64 10.44
CA ASN A 58 -13.53 9.55 11.89
C ASN A 58 -13.77 10.93 12.54
N ASN A 59 -13.76 10.99 13.88
CA ASN A 59 -13.99 12.19 14.68
C ASN A 59 -12.97 13.33 14.43
N THR A 60 -11.80 13.02 13.87
CA THR A 60 -10.77 14.01 13.50
C THR A 60 -10.80 14.34 12.00
N GLY A 61 -11.81 13.86 11.27
CA GLY A 61 -11.92 14.04 9.82
C GLY A 61 -10.94 13.16 9.03
N TYR A 62 -10.19 12.27 9.71
CA TYR A 62 -9.21 11.39 9.10
C TYR A 62 -9.88 10.19 8.44
N TRP A 63 -9.35 9.78 7.29
CA TRP A 63 -9.71 8.54 6.60
C TRP A 63 -8.45 7.87 6.05
N GLN A 64 -8.50 6.54 5.93
CA GLN A 64 -7.41 5.75 5.37
C GLN A 64 -7.98 4.51 4.67
N ILE A 65 -7.41 4.19 3.52
CA ILE A 65 -7.59 2.92 2.81
C ILE A 65 -6.22 2.26 2.69
N VAL A 66 -6.13 1.03 3.17
CA VAL A 66 -4.92 0.19 3.12
C VAL A 66 -5.09 -0.94 2.11
N ASP A 67 -4.02 -1.70 1.91
CA ASP A 67 -3.97 -2.88 1.03
C ASP A 67 -4.37 -2.54 -0.41
N LEU A 68 -3.78 -1.47 -0.95
CA LEU A 68 -3.91 -1.08 -2.34
C LEU A 68 -2.71 -1.60 -3.13
N ALA A 69 -2.94 -2.18 -4.30
CA ALA A 69 -1.85 -2.52 -5.20
C ALA A 69 -1.24 -1.25 -5.80
N GLU A 70 -0.09 -1.36 -6.48
CA GLU A 70 0.40 -0.25 -7.28
C GLU A 70 -0.62 0.12 -8.37
N GLY A 71 -0.92 1.40 -8.51
CA GLY A 71 -1.84 1.87 -9.53
C GLY A 71 -2.33 3.29 -9.30
N GLU A 72 -3.06 3.82 -10.29
CA GLU A 72 -3.73 5.10 -10.18
C GLU A 72 -5.10 4.94 -9.53
N TYR A 73 -5.36 5.76 -8.51
CA TYR A 73 -6.57 5.71 -7.71
C TYR A 73 -7.29 7.04 -7.73
N THR A 74 -8.59 7.02 -8.03
CA THR A 74 -9.45 8.20 -7.89
C THR A 74 -10.21 8.13 -6.58
N ALA A 75 -9.87 9.01 -5.63
CA ALA A 75 -10.64 9.20 -4.41
C ALA A 75 -11.82 10.14 -4.65
N THR A 76 -13.03 9.66 -4.33
CA THR A 76 -14.28 10.43 -4.37
C THR A 76 -14.85 10.49 -2.97
N ALA A 77 -14.93 11.69 -2.41
CA ALA A 77 -15.60 11.92 -1.14
C ALA A 77 -17.05 12.37 -1.40
N SER A 78 -17.98 11.93 -0.56
CA SER A 78 -19.41 12.27 -0.62
C SER A 78 -20.00 12.34 0.79
N LYS A 79 -20.84 13.34 1.04
CA LYS A 79 -21.63 13.46 2.26
C LYS A 79 -22.89 14.25 1.98
N ASP A 80 -24.03 13.75 2.44
CA ASP A 80 -25.31 14.41 2.22
C ASP A 80 -25.31 15.83 2.81
N GLY A 81 -25.72 16.80 1.99
CA GLY A 81 -25.73 18.21 2.36
C GLY A 81 -24.37 18.93 2.32
N TYR A 82 -23.30 18.28 1.83
CA TYR A 82 -21.99 18.89 1.67
C TYR A 82 -21.54 18.91 0.21
N THR A 83 -21.12 20.09 -0.27
CA THR A 83 -20.39 20.23 -1.53
C THR A 83 -18.90 20.12 -1.25
N LEU A 84 -18.26 19.09 -1.79
CA LEU A 84 -16.83 18.85 -1.61
C LEU A 84 -16.06 19.47 -2.79
N PHE A 85 -15.05 20.27 -2.47
CA PHE A 85 -14.15 20.84 -3.46
C PHE A 85 -12.87 20.01 -3.49
N ARG A 86 -12.51 19.49 -4.66
CA ARG A 86 -11.14 19.02 -4.90
C ARG A 86 -10.24 20.24 -4.93
N SER A 87 -9.25 20.32 -4.04
CA SER A 87 -8.13 21.24 -4.25
C SER A 87 -7.26 20.66 -5.38
N GLN A 88 -7.15 21.39 -6.48
CA GLN A 88 -6.19 21.11 -7.56
C GLN A 88 -4.80 21.62 -7.17
#